data_AF-A0A6L8VIJ2-F1
#
_entry.id   AF-A0A6L8VIJ2-F1
#
_cell.length_a   1.000
_cell.length_b   1.000
_cell.length_c   1.000
_cell.angle_alpha   90.00
_cell.angle_beta   90.00
_cell.angle_gamma   90.00
#
_symmetry.space_group_name_H-M   'P 1'
#
loop_
_entity.id
_entity.type
_entity.pdbx_description
1 polymer ?
#
loop_
_entity_poly.entity_id
_entity_poly.type
_entity_poly.pdbx_seq_one_letter_code
_entity_poly.pdbx_strand_id
1 'polypeptide(L)' 'MTDITRAPAPSRWYFNIPIFGWIARGFSGLEGGIWLALLLVVALIGIAGLTWGLPAIGLIATLAVPLVFVVLIMITLG' A
#
# COMPACT_ATOMS: atom_id res chain seq x y z
N MET A 1 -9.18 -32.19 -24.48
CA MET A 1 -9.98 -30.94 -24.50
C MET A 1 -9.67 -30.20 -23.20
N THR A 2 -8.69 -29.30 -23.21
CA THR A 2 -8.23 -28.60 -22.00
C THR A 2 -9.18 -27.45 -21.67
N ASP A 3 -9.85 -27.51 -20.53
CA ASP A 3 -10.56 -26.36 -20.00
C ASP A 3 -9.54 -25.38 -19.41
N ILE A 4 -9.14 -24.39 -20.20
CA ILE A 4 -8.22 -23.29 -19.83
C ILE A 4 -8.97 -22.11 -19.20
N THR A 5 -10.24 -22.30 -18.85
CA THR A 5 -11.18 -21.20 -18.58
C THR A 5 -11.54 -21.09 -17.11
N ARG A 6 -10.61 -20.50 -16.34
CA ARG A 6 -10.86 -19.41 -15.37
C ARG A 6 -9.65 -19.31 -14.44
N ALA A 7 -8.77 -18.35 -14.74
CA ALA A 7 -8.04 -17.71 -13.66
C ALA A 7 -9.08 -17.26 -12.62
N PRO A 8 -8.91 -17.56 -11.32
CA PRO A 8 -9.89 -17.18 -10.31
C PRO A 8 -10.13 -15.68 -10.46
N ALA A 9 -11.37 -15.30 -10.81
CA ALA A 9 -11.74 -13.90 -10.93
C ALA A 9 -11.36 -13.23 -9.61
N PRO A 10 -10.58 -12.13 -9.62
CA PRO A 10 -10.21 -11.46 -8.38
C PRO A 10 -11.49 -10.94 -7.73
N SER A 11 -12.05 -11.69 -6.78
CA SER A 11 -13.42 -11.45 -6.28
C SER A 11 -13.53 -10.23 -5.36
N ARG A 12 -12.44 -9.48 -5.19
CA ARG A 12 -12.33 -8.38 -4.23
C ARG A 12 -12.09 -7.08 -4.99
N TRP A 13 -12.92 -6.07 -4.73
CA TRP A 13 -12.94 -4.78 -5.45
C TRP A 13 -11.59 -4.06 -5.54
N TYR A 14 -10.70 -4.27 -4.55
CA TYR A 14 -9.35 -3.72 -4.53
C TYR A 14 -8.39 -4.33 -5.55
N PHE A 15 -8.65 -5.52 -6.08
CA PHE A 15 -7.82 -6.08 -7.17
C PHE A 15 -8.01 -5.35 -8.51
N ASN A 16 -9.10 -4.57 -8.65
CA ASN A 16 -9.36 -3.74 -9.81
C ASN A 16 -8.73 -2.34 -9.73
N ILE A 17 -8.26 -1.92 -8.55
CA ILE A 17 -7.56 -0.64 -8.44
C ILE A 17 -6.12 -0.88 -8.92
N PRO A 18 -5.60 -0.15 -9.93
CA PRO A 18 -4.34 -0.49 -10.57
C PRO A 18 -3.16 -0.55 -9.59
N ILE A 19 -3.12 0.37 -8.62
CA ILE A 19 -2.04 0.44 -7.62
C ILE A 19 -2.25 -0.62 -6.52
N PHE A 20 -3.42 -0.65 -5.87
CA PHE A 20 -3.68 -1.60 -4.77
C PHE A 20 -3.78 -3.06 -5.22
N GLY A 21 -4.31 -3.30 -6.42
CA GLY A 21 -4.41 -4.64 -7.02
C GLY A 21 -3.06 -5.18 -7.50
N TRP A 22 -2.15 -4.33 -7.97
CA TRP A 22 -0.77 -4.73 -8.28
C TRP A 22 0.00 -5.09 -7.00
N ILE A 23 -0.10 -4.26 -5.96
CA ILE A 23 0.43 -4.52 -4.62
C ILE A 23 -0.12 -5.86 -4.09
N ALA A 24 -1.44 -6.03 -4.05
CA ALA A 24 -2.08 -7.23 -3.51
C ALA A 24 -1.65 -8.52 -4.23
N ARG A 25 -1.48 -8.47 -5.57
CA ARG A 25 -0.97 -9.60 -6.36
C ARG A 25 0.52 -9.88 -6.10
N GLY A 26 1.33 -8.84 -5.84
CA GLY A 26 2.74 -8.98 -5.50
C GLY A 26 2.96 -9.63 -4.12
N PHE A 27 2.08 -9.34 -3.16
CA PHE A 27 2.20 -9.87 -1.79
C PHE A 27 1.50 -11.20 -1.56
N SER A 28 0.59 -11.64 -2.43
CA SER A 28 -0.10 -12.93 -2.29
C SER A 28 0.80 -14.16 -2.47
N GLY A 29 2.01 -14.00 -3.02
CA GLY A 29 2.98 -15.08 -3.21
C GLY A 29 4.19 -15.07 -2.27
N LEU A 30 4.27 -14.11 -1.35
CA LEU A 30 5.41 -13.96 -0.43
C LEU A 30 5.06 -14.57 0.94
N GLU A 31 5.94 -15.39 1.51
CA GLU A 31 5.71 -16.06 2.81
C GLU A 31 5.45 -15.07 3.97
N GLY A 32 5.98 -13.84 3.90
CA GLY A 32 5.69 -12.81 4.91
C GLY A 32 4.46 -11.95 4.64
N GLY A 33 3.75 -12.16 3.53
CA GLY A 33 2.49 -11.48 3.21
C GLY A 33 2.51 -9.95 3.42
N ILE A 34 1.47 -9.43 4.09
CA ILE A 34 1.31 -7.98 4.35
C ILE A 34 2.38 -7.39 5.28
N TRP A 35 2.96 -8.20 6.16
CA TRP A 35 3.99 -7.74 7.10
C TRP A 35 5.28 -7.37 6.37
N LEU A 36 5.64 -8.15 5.36
CA LEU A 36 6.78 -7.86 4.50
C LEU A 36 6.55 -6.57 3.69
N ALA A 37 5.32 -6.31 3.26
CA ALA A 37 4.96 -5.05 2.59
C ALA A 37 5.17 -3.83 3.50
N LEU A 38 4.69 -3.90 4.74
CA LEU A 38 4.86 -2.84 5.73
C LEU A 38 6.35 -2.60 6.03
N LEU A 39 7.12 -3.68 6.22
CA LEU A 39 8.56 -3.59 6.46
C LEU A 39 9.27 -2.90 5.28
N LEU A 40 8.89 -3.23 4.05
CA LEU A 40 9.47 -2.67 2.84
C LEU A 40 9.14 -1.17 2.68
N VAL A 41 7.92 -0.75 3.06
CA VAL A 41 7.55 0.67 3.11
C VAL A 41 8.38 1.43 4.14
N VAL A 42 8.58 0.87 5.34
CA VAL A 42 9.42 1.49 6.38
C VAL A 42 10.87 1.60 5.90
N ALA A 43 11.41 0.55 5.27
CA ALA A 43 12.75 0.58 4.69
C ALA A 43 12.88 1.65 3.59
N LEU A 44 11.87 1.79 2.71
CA LEU A 44 11.84 2.80 1.66
C LEU A 44 11.87 4.22 2.22
N ILE A 45 11.14 4.47 3.32
CA ILE A 45 11.17 5.76 4.02
C ILE A 45 12.58 6.03 4.57
N GLY A 46 13.22 5.03 5.17
CA GLY A 46 14.60 5.15 5.66
C GLY A 46 15.60 5.50 4.56
N ILE A 47 15.50 4.81 3.42
CA ILE A 47 16.37 5.07 2.24
C ILE A 47 16.09 6.46 1.66
N ALA A 48 14.82 6.87 1.58
CA ALA A 48 14.44 8.21 1.12
C ALA A 48 15.00 9.29 2.04
N GLY A 49 14.91 9.10 3.36
CA GLY A 49 15.51 9.97 4.36
C GLY A 49 17.04 10.05 4.22
N LEU A 50 17.72 8.93 3.95
CA LEU A 50 19.18 8.92 3.75
C LEU A 50 19.59 9.60 2.43
N THR A 51 18.79 9.44 1.37
CA THR A 51 19.13 9.92 0.02
C THR A 51 18.84 11.42 -0.15
N TRP A 52 17.73 11.90 0.42
CA TRP A 52 17.24 13.27 0.20
C TRP A 52 17.20 14.11 1.48
N GLY A 53 17.36 13.54 2.67
CA GLY A 53 17.36 14.27 3.94
C GLY A 53 16.00 14.88 4.29
N LEU A 54 16.02 16.15 4.74
CA LEU A 54 14.83 16.90 5.15
C LEU A 54 13.69 16.90 4.12
N PRO A 55 13.93 17.12 2.81
CA PRO A 55 12.90 17.07 1.78
C PRO A 55 12.05 15.79 1.80
N ALA A 56 12.65 14.61 1.95
CA ALA A 56 11.90 13.35 1.99
C ALA A 56 10.98 13.28 3.22
N ILE A 57 11.50 13.68 4.38
CA ILE A 57 10.74 13.70 5.64
C ILE A 57 9.61 14.74 5.55
N GLY A 58 9.89 15.92 4.99
CA GLY A 58 8.91 16.99 4.80
C GLY A 58 7.76 16.58 3.88
N LEU A 59 8.05 15.88 2.77
CA LEU A 59 7.01 15.38 1.87
C LEU A 59 6.15 14.29 2.52
N ILE A 60 6.75 13.36 3.26
CA ILE A 60 6.01 12.33 4.00
C ILE A 60 5.10 12.97 5.05
N ALA A 61 5.61 13.95 5.81
CA ALA A 61 4.82 14.70 6.78
C ALA A 61 3.66 15.46 6.10
N THR A 62 3.93 16.12 4.97
CA THR A 62 2.92 16.88 4.22
C THR A 62 1.81 15.96 3.70
N LEU A 63 2.14 14.76 3.23
CA LEU A 63 1.15 13.75 2.81
C LEU A 63 0.38 13.16 4.00
N ALA A 64 0.99 13.10 5.18
CA ALA A 64 0.31 12.63 6.39
C ALA A 64 -0.75 13.63 6.89
N VAL A 65 -0.60 14.93 6.64
CA VAL A 65 -1.57 15.96 7.06
C VAL A 65 -3.01 15.66 6.59
N PRO A 66 -3.31 15.52 5.29
CA PRO A 66 -4.66 15.21 4.85
C PRO A 66 -5.16 13.86 5.39
N LEU A 67 -4.27 12.87 5.55
CA LEU A 67 -4.62 11.57 6.14
C LEU A 67 -5.10 11.74 7.59
N VAL A 68 -4.39 12.51 8.40
CA VAL A 68 -4.77 12.79 9.79
C VAL A 68 -6.12 13.52 9.83
N PHE A 69 -6.35 14.50 8.96
CA PHE A 69 -7.65 15.17 8.87
C PHE A 69 -8.78 14.18 8.54
N VAL A 70 -8.59 13.30 7.55
CA VAL A 70 -9.58 12.27 7.21
C VAL A 70 -9.85 11.38 8.42
N VAL A 71 -8.80 10.90 9.10
CA VAL A 71 -8.94 10.07 10.30
C VAL A 71 -9.71 10.79 11.40
N LEU A 72 -9.37 12.05 11.68
CA LEU A 72 -10.06 12.87 12.69
C LEU A 72 -11.52 13.10 12.33
N ILE A 73 -11.82 13.36 11.05
CA ILE A 73 -13.19 13.50 10.56
C ILE A 73 -13.96 12.18 10.74
N MET A 74 -13.38 11.04 10.36
CA MET A 74 -14.01 9.74 10.55
C MET A 74 -14.29 9.45 12.03
N ILE A 75 -13.34 9.75 12.92
CA ILE A 75 -13.53 9.62 14.37
C ILE A 75 -14.65 10.53 14.88
N THR A 76 -14.76 11.75 14.34
CA THR A 76 -15.80 12.72 14.73
C THR A 76 -17.19 12.28 14.27
N LEU A 77 -17.28 11.53 13.16
CA LEU A 77 -18.54 11.06 12.59
C LEU A 77 -19.10 9.81 13.28
N GLY A 78 -18.26 9.03 13.98
CA GLY A 78 -18.64 7.80 14.69
C GLY A 78 -18.41 6.55 13.86
#